data_AF-A0A1V0A5B9-F1
#
_entry.id   AF-A0A1V0A5B9-F1
#
_cell.length_a   1.000
_cell.length_b   1.000
_cell.length_c   1.000
_cell.angle_alpha   90.00
_cell.angle_beta   90.00
_cell.angle_gamma   90.00
#
_symmetry.space_group_name_H-M   'P 1'
#
loop_
_entity.id
_entity.type
_entity.pdbx_description
1 polymer ?
#
loop_
_entity_poly.entity_id
_entity_poly.type
_entity_poly.pdbx_seq_one_letter_code
_entity_poly.pdbx_strand_id
1 'polypeptide(L)'
;MGELVGIDPRGAHELIRRMEAVKAFVGRTRPGLDAAIAEAGQDWAGRQGTTALHRTWAFLDESQRDLKWRIDTVEQLVPVRERGLLTAAFPFDAEPEARRAAEQTAAALRTALATPDPTGQALDQVLSPAAAQVADPAYAAALLAALGPALFVRALRLLTEAGAGTPGAPQDASGAHSVAGSGARLLTRAFASGERTGRLGDEWRAVAETAPPGVLGALVSLAPQSGTFLNQAALTLLGRPDPPHDVHGLVTAYAANPLAFQQFLAEHPRESATLLAAGDPALQEALDAALEPGVGAEGLRARAWANVRGSSGG
;
A
#
# COMPACT_ATOMS: atom_id res chain seq x y z
N MET A 1 15.53 -16.50 9.32
CA MET A 1 14.66 -17.18 10.31
C MET A 1 13.36 -16.43 10.33
N GLY A 2 12.20 -17.08 10.39
CA GLY A 2 10.91 -16.40 10.48
C GLY A 2 10.21 -16.81 11.77
N GLU A 3 9.80 -15.84 12.58
CA GLU A 3 8.96 -16.06 13.76
C GLU A 3 7.52 -16.34 13.29
N LEU A 4 6.94 -17.46 13.74
CA LEU A 4 5.53 -17.79 13.50
C LEU A 4 4.71 -17.23 14.66
N VAL A 5 3.97 -16.15 14.43
CA VAL A 5 3.16 -15.51 15.48
C VAL A 5 1.68 -15.74 15.21
N GLY A 6 0.99 -16.45 16.12
CA GLY A 6 -0.48 -16.53 16.13
C GLY A 6 -1.07 -15.32 16.85
N ILE A 7 -1.47 -14.29 16.11
CA ILE A 7 -2.09 -13.07 16.66
C ILE A 7 -3.61 -13.11 16.39
N ASP A 8 -4.44 -12.85 17.41
CA ASP A 8 -5.83 -12.45 17.21
C ASP A 8 -5.88 -10.95 16.88
N PRO A 9 -6.19 -10.55 15.64
CA PRO A 9 -6.17 -9.15 15.24
C PRO A 9 -7.12 -8.28 16.07
N ARG A 10 -8.26 -8.82 16.51
CA ARG A 10 -9.24 -8.02 17.28
C ARG A 10 -8.70 -7.68 18.66
N GLY A 11 -8.19 -8.68 19.38
CA GLY A 11 -7.54 -8.45 20.67
C GLY A 11 -6.32 -7.53 20.57
N ALA A 12 -5.55 -7.66 19.50
CA ALA A 12 -4.37 -6.84 19.27
C ALA A 12 -4.71 -5.36 18.97
N HIS A 13 -5.74 -5.09 18.16
CA HIS A 13 -6.27 -3.73 17.96
C HIS A 13 -6.82 -3.11 19.25
N GLU A 14 -7.47 -3.90 20.10
CA GLU A 14 -7.92 -3.43 21.41
C GLU A 14 -6.75 -3.08 22.34
N LEU A 15 -5.70 -3.91 22.35
CA LEU A 15 -4.48 -3.64 23.10
C LEU A 15 -3.80 -2.35 22.61
N ILE A 16 -3.67 -2.15 21.29
CA ILE A 16 -3.12 -0.92 20.70
C ILE A 16 -3.89 0.30 21.20
N ARG A 17 -5.22 0.28 21.16
CA ARG A 17 -6.06 1.39 21.65
C ARG A 17 -5.85 1.67 23.14
N ARG A 18 -5.70 0.62 23.96
CA ARG A 18 -5.41 0.77 25.39
C ARG A 18 -4.02 1.38 25.61
N MET A 19 -3.00 0.94 24.88
CA MET A 19 -1.65 1.50 24.94
C MET A 19 -1.64 2.98 24.51
N GLU A 20 -2.40 3.33 23.48
CA GLU A 20 -2.65 4.71 23.03
C GLU A 20 -3.21 5.59 24.15
N ALA A 21 -4.26 5.10 24.84
CA ALA A 21 -4.88 5.81 25.95
C ALA A 21 -3.90 6.03 27.12
N VAL A 22 -3.07 5.02 27.44
CA VAL A 22 -2.04 5.13 28.48
C VAL A 22 -0.93 6.11 28.07
N LYS A 23 -0.45 6.05 26.82
CA LYS A 23 0.53 7.01 26.29
C LYS A 23 0.01 8.44 26.32
N ALA A 24 -1.25 8.66 25.95
CA ALA A 24 -1.88 9.98 26.01
C ALA A 24 -1.99 10.48 27.46
N PHE A 25 -2.35 9.61 28.41
CA PHE A 25 -2.37 9.95 29.82
C PHE A 25 -0.98 10.35 30.34
N VAL A 26 0.05 9.53 30.10
CA VAL A 26 1.43 9.79 30.52
C VAL A 26 1.99 11.04 29.82
N GLY A 27 1.69 11.22 28.54
CA GLY A 27 2.09 12.40 27.77
C GLY A 27 1.49 13.71 28.31
N ARG A 28 0.26 13.68 28.83
CA ARG A 28 -0.36 14.86 29.48
C ARG A 28 0.19 15.16 30.86
N THR A 29 0.59 14.14 31.62
CA THR A 29 1.13 14.32 32.98
C THR A 29 2.60 14.74 32.97
N ARG A 30 3.34 14.37 31.93
CA ARG A 30 4.79 14.62 31.80
C ARG A 30 5.18 16.11 31.89
N PRO A 31 4.57 17.05 31.14
CA PRO A 31 4.97 18.46 31.23
C PRO A 31 4.78 19.06 32.62
N GLY A 32 3.70 18.69 33.33
CA GLY A 32 3.45 19.17 34.69
C GLY A 32 4.44 18.60 35.71
N LEU A 33 4.84 17.33 35.55
CA LEU A 33 5.89 16.71 36.35
C LEU A 33 7.25 17.35 36.09
N ASP A 34 7.63 17.53 34.83
CA ASP A 34 8.90 18.16 34.44
C ASP A 34 9.00 19.60 34.96
N ALA A 35 7.89 20.36 34.92
CA ALA A 35 7.80 21.71 35.48
C ALA A 35 7.92 21.72 37.02
N ALA A 36 7.20 20.83 37.72
CA ALA A 36 7.28 20.73 39.17
C ALA A 36 8.69 20.33 39.66
N ILE A 37 9.44 19.54 38.88
CA ILE A 37 10.83 19.16 39.17
C ILE A 37 11.77 20.33 38.93
N ALA A 38 11.57 21.07 37.85
CA ALA A 38 12.35 22.27 37.56
C ALA A 38 12.16 23.32 38.68
N GLU A 39 10.93 23.44 39.20
CA GLU A 39 10.58 24.33 40.31
C GLU A 39 11.14 23.83 41.66
N ALA A 40 11.07 22.53 41.94
CA ALA A 40 11.61 21.94 43.18
C ALA A 40 13.15 21.82 43.20
N GLY A 41 13.82 21.86 42.05
CA GLY A 41 15.28 21.92 41.96
C GLY A 41 16.00 20.76 42.67
N GLN A 42 16.99 21.10 43.51
CA GLN A 42 17.82 20.13 44.24
C GLN A 42 17.05 19.35 45.33
N ASP A 43 15.92 19.89 45.79
CA ASP A 43 15.12 19.33 46.89
C ASP A 43 14.19 18.19 46.44
N TRP A 44 14.14 17.91 45.14
CA TRP A 44 13.35 16.83 44.58
C TRP A 44 13.97 15.45 44.82
N ALA A 45 13.40 14.69 45.77
CA ALA A 45 13.76 13.31 46.04
C ALA A 45 13.27 12.29 44.97
N GLY A 46 12.31 12.68 44.13
CA GLY A 46 11.59 11.78 43.21
C GLY A 46 12.24 11.53 41.84
N ARG A 47 13.54 11.82 41.65
CA ARG A 47 14.25 11.66 40.36
C ARG A 47 14.17 10.24 39.76
N GLN A 48 14.02 9.22 40.61
CA GLN A 48 13.82 7.84 40.18
C GLN A 48 12.43 7.60 39.56
N GLY A 49 11.39 8.26 40.10
CA GLY A 49 10.01 8.13 39.60
C GLY A 49 9.83 8.73 38.20
N THR A 50 10.52 9.82 37.89
CA THR A 50 10.49 10.43 36.56
C THR A 50 11.28 9.62 35.54
N THR A 51 12.47 9.14 35.91
CA THR A 51 13.23 8.20 35.08
C THR A 51 12.40 6.95 34.76
N ALA A 52 11.66 6.41 35.74
CA ALA A 52 10.74 5.30 35.53
C ALA A 52 9.61 5.67 34.56
N LEU A 53 8.96 6.83 34.72
CA LEU A 53 7.93 7.31 33.78
C LEU A 53 8.47 7.48 32.35
N HIS A 54 9.67 8.02 32.16
CA HIS A 54 10.30 8.12 30.84
C HIS A 54 10.56 6.75 30.21
N ARG A 55 11.07 5.79 30.99
CA ARG A 55 11.29 4.40 30.52
C ARG A 55 9.99 3.70 30.18
N THR A 56 8.95 3.87 31.01
CA THR A 56 7.62 3.32 30.76
C THR A 56 7.01 3.90 29.50
N TRP A 57 7.12 5.21 29.28
CA TRP A 57 6.65 5.85 28.05
C TRP A 57 7.39 5.31 26.82
N ALA A 58 8.72 5.24 26.88
CA ALA A 58 9.53 4.73 25.77
C ALA A 58 9.21 3.26 25.45
N PHE A 59 9.10 2.42 26.48
CA PHE A 59 8.70 1.01 26.34
C PHE A 59 7.31 0.87 25.72
N LEU A 60 6.31 1.64 26.19
CA LEU A 60 4.97 1.61 25.63
C LEU A 60 4.94 2.10 24.18
N ASP A 61 5.73 3.12 23.86
CA ASP A 61 5.85 3.64 22.51
C ASP A 61 6.48 2.61 21.56
N GLU A 62 7.58 1.99 21.96
CA GLU A 62 8.27 0.94 21.20
C GLU A 62 7.39 -0.30 21.03
N SER A 63 6.79 -0.80 22.12
CA SER A 63 5.91 -1.97 22.09
C SER A 63 4.67 -1.74 21.23
N GLN A 64 4.11 -0.52 21.24
CA GLN A 64 2.96 -0.20 20.39
C GLN A 64 3.35 -0.17 18.91
N ARG A 65 4.49 0.44 18.59
CA ARG A 65 5.01 0.51 17.21
C ARG A 65 5.27 -0.89 16.65
N ASP A 66 5.94 -1.75 17.44
CA ASP A 66 6.18 -3.14 17.08
C ASP A 66 4.88 -3.92 16.90
N LEU A 67 3.95 -3.87 17.86
CA LEU A 67 2.67 -4.57 17.75
C LEU A 67 1.85 -4.10 16.53
N LYS A 68 1.82 -2.79 16.27
CA LYS A 68 1.14 -2.24 15.09
C LYS A 68 1.78 -2.75 13.81
N TRP A 69 3.11 -2.68 13.69
CA TRP A 69 3.83 -3.22 12.54
C TRP A 69 3.56 -4.72 12.35
N ARG A 70 3.53 -5.51 13.43
CA ARG A 70 3.26 -6.94 13.35
C ARG A 70 1.86 -7.25 12.83
N ILE A 71 0.83 -6.54 13.33
CA ILE A 71 -0.55 -6.71 12.84
C ILE A 71 -0.64 -6.28 11.37
N ASP A 72 -0.11 -5.10 11.03
CA ASP A 72 -0.13 -4.57 9.67
C ASP A 72 0.46 -5.58 8.68
N THR A 73 1.62 -6.18 9.01
CA THR A 73 2.30 -7.21 8.20
C THR A 73 1.45 -8.48 8.08
N VAL A 74 0.85 -8.94 9.17
CA VAL A 74 0.00 -10.14 9.19
C VAL A 74 -1.27 -9.96 8.36
N GLU A 75 -1.90 -8.77 8.40
CA GLU A 75 -3.12 -8.50 7.63
C GLU A 75 -2.85 -8.36 6.13
N GLN A 76 -1.63 -8.01 5.73
CA GLN A 76 -1.23 -7.92 4.33
C GLN A 76 -0.70 -9.23 3.73
N LEU A 77 -0.15 -10.11 4.55
CA LEU A 77 0.25 -11.45 4.15
C LEU A 77 -1.00 -12.35 4.17
N VAL A 78 -1.53 -12.67 2.98
CA VAL A 78 -2.73 -13.48 2.72
C VAL A 78 -3.00 -14.56 3.79
N PRO A 79 -4.25 -14.70 4.28
CA PRO A 79 -4.58 -15.42 5.50
C PRO A 79 -4.43 -16.93 5.33
N VAL A 80 -3.35 -17.51 5.83
CA VAL A 80 -3.38 -18.91 6.25
C VAL A 80 -4.06 -18.94 7.62
N ARG A 81 -5.41 -18.96 7.61
CA ARG A 81 -6.21 -19.26 8.81
C ARG A 81 -6.13 -20.76 9.06
N GLU A 82 -5.08 -21.20 9.74
CA GLU A 82 -5.12 -22.50 10.39
C GLU A 82 -5.81 -22.36 11.74
N ARG A 83 -6.98 -22.99 11.89
CA ARG A 83 -7.72 -23.09 13.17
C ARG A 83 -8.04 -21.73 13.82
N GLY A 84 -8.23 -20.67 13.02
CA GLY A 84 -8.62 -19.34 13.51
C GLY A 84 -7.46 -18.42 13.90
N LEU A 85 -6.21 -18.87 13.78
CA LEU A 85 -5.01 -18.06 14.00
C LEU A 85 -4.41 -17.63 12.65
N LEU A 86 -4.00 -16.37 12.53
CA LEU A 86 -3.23 -15.90 11.38
C LEU A 86 -1.76 -16.23 11.62
N THR A 87 -1.13 -16.88 10.65
CA THR A 87 0.28 -17.23 10.70
C THR A 87 1.02 -16.48 9.60
N ALA A 88 2.02 -15.69 9.97
CA ALA A 88 2.86 -14.95 9.02
C ALA A 88 4.34 -15.22 9.31
N ALA A 89 5.15 -15.24 8.25
CA ALA A 89 6.61 -15.23 8.37
C ALA A 89 7.10 -13.79 8.24
N PHE A 90 7.71 -13.29 9.31
CA PHE A 90 8.32 -11.97 9.32
C PHE A 90 9.70 -12.00 8.65
N PRO A 91 9.99 -11.11 7.68
CA PRO A 91 11.29 -11.06 7.04
C PRO A 91 12.38 -10.39 7.90
N PHE A 92 11.97 -9.68 8.96
CA PHE A 92 12.85 -8.98 9.89
C PHE A 92 12.40 -9.27 11.33
N ASP A 93 13.32 -9.17 12.29
CA ASP A 93 13.01 -9.38 13.70
C ASP A 93 12.40 -8.12 14.35
N ALA A 94 12.62 -6.94 13.74
CA ALA A 94 12.07 -5.66 14.19
C ALA A 94 11.97 -4.59 13.08
N GLU A 95 11.06 -3.63 13.24
CA GLU A 95 10.86 -2.49 12.33
C GLU A 95 12.15 -1.69 12.02
N PRO A 96 13.04 -1.35 12.98
CA PRO A 96 14.28 -0.63 12.68
C PRO A 96 15.26 -1.39 11.78
N GLU A 97 15.19 -2.72 11.76
CA GLU A 97 15.97 -3.56 10.85
C GLU A 97 15.39 -3.49 9.44
N ALA A 98 14.07 -3.64 9.31
CA ALA A 98 13.35 -3.49 8.04
C ALA A 98 13.65 -2.15 7.37
N ARG A 99 13.62 -1.05 8.15
CA ARG A 99 13.93 0.30 7.66
C ARG A 99 15.36 0.43 7.13
N ARG A 100 16.36 -0.07 7.88
CA ARG A 100 17.77 -0.02 7.47
C ARG A 100 18.01 -0.82 6.19
N ALA A 101 17.42 -2.00 6.07
CA ALA A 101 17.50 -2.81 4.84
C ALA A 101 16.87 -2.07 3.65
N ALA A 102 15.71 -1.44 3.84
CA ALA A 102 15.06 -0.65 2.80
C ALA A 102 15.88 0.56 2.34
N GLU A 103 16.52 1.28 3.27
CA GLU A 103 17.41 2.40 2.96
C GLU A 103 18.62 1.96 2.12
N GLN A 104 19.17 0.77 2.40
CA GLN A 104 20.27 0.18 1.61
C GLN A 104 19.80 -0.16 0.18
N THR A 105 18.65 -0.79 0.04
CA THR A 105 18.06 -1.07 -1.29
C THR A 105 17.76 0.21 -2.05
N ALA A 106 17.22 1.24 -1.39
CA ALA A 106 16.97 2.54 -1.99
C ALA A 106 18.27 3.22 -2.47
N ALA A 107 19.35 3.15 -1.68
CA ALA A 107 20.65 3.68 -2.06
C ALA A 107 21.22 2.95 -3.29
N ALA A 108 21.08 1.63 -3.36
CA ALA A 108 21.49 0.84 -4.52
C ALA A 108 20.67 1.21 -5.78
N LEU A 109 19.35 1.37 -5.65
CA LEU A 109 18.49 1.81 -6.75
C LEU A 109 18.83 3.21 -7.25
N ARG A 110 19.04 4.17 -6.34
CA ARG A 110 19.47 5.53 -6.69
C ARG A 110 20.79 5.50 -7.47
N THR A 111 21.73 4.66 -7.02
CA THR A 111 23.04 4.49 -7.70
C THR A 111 22.85 3.92 -9.10
N ALA A 112 22.02 2.89 -9.26
CA ALA A 112 21.71 2.32 -10.57
C ALA A 112 21.02 3.35 -11.50
N LEU A 113 20.09 4.15 -10.99
CA LEU A 113 19.37 5.20 -11.73
C LEU A 113 20.24 6.43 -12.08
N ALA A 114 21.36 6.61 -11.39
CA ALA A 114 22.32 7.69 -11.64
C ALA A 114 23.33 7.34 -12.74
N THR A 115 23.34 6.09 -13.22
CA THR A 115 24.17 5.71 -14.38
C THR A 115 23.69 6.43 -15.64
N PRO A 116 24.58 6.73 -16.62
CA PRO A 116 24.20 7.47 -17.84
C PRO A 116 23.14 6.77 -18.70
N ASP A 117 23.11 5.43 -18.66
CA ASP A 117 22.16 4.59 -19.39
C ASP A 117 21.58 3.51 -18.45
N PRO A 118 20.65 3.88 -17.56
CA PRO A 118 20.11 2.95 -16.58
C PRO A 118 19.13 1.99 -17.26
N THR A 119 19.35 0.69 -17.08
CA THR A 119 18.50 -0.35 -17.68
C THR A 119 17.57 -0.97 -16.65
N GLY A 120 16.39 -1.41 -17.08
CA GLY A 120 15.47 -2.15 -16.19
C GLY A 120 16.10 -3.43 -15.64
N GLN A 121 16.97 -4.12 -16.39
CA GLN A 121 17.69 -5.30 -15.91
C GLN A 121 18.60 -5.01 -14.72
N ALA A 122 19.32 -3.89 -14.71
CA ALA A 122 20.14 -3.49 -13.57
C ALA A 122 19.28 -3.20 -12.34
N LEU A 123 18.12 -2.57 -12.53
CA LEU A 123 17.15 -2.32 -11.45
C LEU A 123 16.55 -3.63 -10.91
N ASP A 124 16.22 -4.59 -11.79
CA ASP A 124 15.75 -5.92 -11.41
C ASP A 124 16.77 -6.65 -10.54
N GLN A 125 18.05 -6.59 -10.89
CA GLN A 125 19.12 -7.19 -10.09
C GLN A 125 19.23 -6.58 -8.70
N VAL A 126 19.05 -5.27 -8.57
CA VAL A 126 19.04 -4.58 -7.27
C VAL A 126 17.82 -4.97 -6.43
N LEU A 127 16.66 -5.16 -7.06
CA LEU A 127 15.40 -5.49 -6.37
C LEU A 127 15.24 -6.97 -6.02
N SER A 128 15.86 -7.87 -6.79
CA SER A 128 15.71 -9.32 -6.62
C SER A 128 15.95 -9.82 -5.18
N PRO A 129 17.00 -9.37 -4.45
CA PRO A 129 17.20 -9.75 -3.05
C PRO A 129 16.09 -9.31 -2.09
N ALA A 130 15.33 -8.27 -2.45
CA ALA A 130 14.26 -7.71 -1.64
C ALA A 130 12.90 -8.42 -1.84
N ALA A 131 12.83 -9.48 -2.64
CA ALA A 131 11.57 -10.09 -3.05
C ALA A 131 10.66 -10.53 -1.89
N ALA A 132 11.24 -11.06 -0.82
CA ALA A 132 10.51 -11.46 0.39
C ALA A 132 10.22 -10.29 1.34
N GLN A 133 10.90 -9.14 1.15
CA GLN A 133 10.89 -8.00 2.08
C GLN A 133 9.87 -6.94 1.68
N VAL A 134 9.55 -6.78 0.39
CA VAL A 134 8.62 -5.75 -0.11
C VAL A 134 7.18 -5.90 0.38
N ALA A 135 6.83 -7.05 0.97
CA ALA A 135 5.54 -7.28 1.60
C ALA A 135 5.47 -6.76 3.04
N ASP A 136 6.63 -6.43 3.64
CA ASP A 136 6.71 -5.81 4.95
C ASP A 136 6.40 -4.30 4.83
N PRO A 137 5.37 -3.79 5.52
CA PRO A 137 4.97 -2.39 5.39
C PRO A 137 6.02 -1.38 5.86
N ALA A 138 6.85 -1.72 6.85
CA ALA A 138 7.91 -0.84 7.33
C ALA A 138 9.07 -0.76 6.34
N TYR A 139 9.47 -1.92 5.79
CA TYR A 139 10.44 -1.97 4.69
C TYR A 139 9.91 -1.19 3.49
N ALA A 140 8.70 -1.48 3.04
CA ALA A 140 8.09 -0.83 1.88
C ALA A 140 7.99 0.69 2.03
N ALA A 141 7.48 1.18 3.17
CA ALA A 141 7.36 2.61 3.44
C ALA A 141 8.74 3.30 3.49
N ALA A 142 9.75 2.68 4.12
CA ALA A 142 11.10 3.24 4.17
C ALA A 142 11.79 3.25 2.80
N LEU A 143 11.60 2.21 2.00
CA LEU A 143 12.13 2.13 0.64
C LEU A 143 11.54 3.25 -0.21
N LEU A 144 10.22 3.43 -0.15
CA LEU A 144 9.51 4.46 -0.88
C LEU A 144 9.90 5.85 -0.39
N ALA A 145 9.88 6.11 0.91
CA ALA A 145 10.31 7.40 1.48
C ALA A 145 11.75 7.76 1.07
N ALA A 146 12.66 6.78 1.04
CA ALA A 146 14.01 7.00 0.55
C ALA A 146 14.03 7.25 -0.97
N LEU A 147 13.29 6.54 -1.81
CA LEU A 147 13.30 6.84 -3.25
C LEU A 147 12.65 8.19 -3.57
N GLY A 148 11.54 8.50 -2.91
CA GLY A 148 10.63 9.58 -3.28
C GLY A 148 9.83 9.28 -4.56
N PRO A 149 8.71 9.99 -4.80
CA PRO A 149 7.81 9.72 -5.92
C PRO A 149 8.48 9.77 -7.30
N ALA A 150 9.35 10.75 -7.53
CA ALA A 150 9.96 10.97 -8.84
C ALA A 150 10.89 9.81 -9.27
N LEU A 151 11.77 9.35 -8.38
CA LEU A 151 12.66 8.22 -8.68
C LEU A 151 11.89 6.91 -8.73
N PHE A 152 10.85 6.74 -7.92
CA PHE A 152 9.96 5.60 -7.99
C PHE A 152 9.28 5.49 -9.37
N VAL A 153 8.65 6.57 -9.85
CA VAL A 153 8.00 6.60 -11.16
C VAL A 153 9.00 6.30 -12.28
N ARG A 154 10.20 6.88 -12.21
CA ARG A 154 11.27 6.62 -13.19
C ARG A 154 11.72 5.15 -13.17
N ALA A 155 11.94 4.57 -11.99
CA ALA A 155 12.35 3.18 -11.85
C ALA A 155 11.29 2.22 -12.37
N LEU A 156 10.03 2.42 -11.98
CA LEU A 156 8.92 1.58 -12.39
C LEU A 156 8.74 1.60 -13.91
N ARG A 157 8.86 2.77 -14.54
CA ARG A 157 8.82 2.89 -16.00
C ARG A 157 9.89 2.06 -16.70
N LEU A 158 11.15 2.18 -16.28
CA LEU A 158 12.26 1.40 -16.85
C LEU A 158 12.07 -0.11 -16.68
N LEU A 159 11.53 -0.53 -15.54
CA LEU A 159 11.25 -1.93 -15.23
C LEU A 159 10.08 -2.49 -16.07
N THR A 160 9.05 -1.69 -16.32
CA THR A 160 7.93 -2.09 -17.19
C THR A 160 8.36 -2.15 -18.66
N GLU A 161 9.18 -1.21 -19.13
CA GLU A 161 9.71 -1.18 -20.50
C GLU A 161 10.66 -2.35 -20.77
N ALA A 162 11.51 -2.72 -19.80
CA ALA A 162 12.41 -3.85 -19.94
C ALA A 162 11.68 -5.21 -20.05
N GLY A 163 10.57 -5.39 -19.32
CA GLY A 163 9.75 -6.60 -19.41
C GLY A 163 9.11 -6.79 -20.80
N ALA A 164 8.65 -5.70 -21.42
CA ALA A 164 8.05 -5.70 -22.75
C ALA A 164 9.04 -6.04 -23.89
N GLY A 165 10.35 -5.87 -23.67
CA GLY A 165 11.40 -6.18 -24.65
C GLY A 165 11.84 -7.66 -24.71
N THR A 166 11.24 -8.55 -23.92
CA THR A 166 11.63 -9.96 -23.82
C THR A 166 11.12 -10.76 -25.05
N PRO A 167 11.93 -11.62 -25.70
CA PRO A 167 11.48 -12.42 -26.85
C PRO A 167 10.25 -13.27 -26.52
N GLY A 168 9.14 -13.04 -27.23
CA GLY A 168 7.84 -13.68 -26.96
C GLY A 168 6.82 -12.80 -26.23
N ALA A 169 7.18 -11.57 -25.86
CA ALA A 169 6.22 -10.60 -25.36
C ALA A 169 5.28 -10.15 -26.50
N PRO A 170 3.95 -10.12 -26.28
CA PRO A 170 2.99 -9.52 -27.22
C PRO A 170 3.42 -8.08 -27.56
N GLN A 171 3.49 -7.76 -28.86
CA GLN A 171 4.00 -6.47 -29.39
C GLN A 171 3.01 -5.30 -29.23
N ASP A 172 1.82 -5.61 -28.76
CA ASP A 172 0.73 -4.74 -28.41
C ASP A 172 0.81 -4.36 -26.92
N ALA A 173 0.63 -3.07 -26.62
CA ALA A 173 0.63 -2.54 -25.25
C ALA A 173 -0.34 -3.28 -24.31
N SER A 174 -1.34 -3.95 -24.90
CA SER A 174 -2.34 -4.81 -24.25
C SER A 174 -1.76 -6.05 -23.54
N GLY A 175 -0.54 -6.47 -23.85
CA GLY A 175 0.11 -7.59 -23.17
C GLY A 175 1.39 -7.23 -22.41
N ALA A 176 1.85 -5.97 -22.50
CA ALA A 176 3.05 -5.50 -21.79
C ALA A 176 2.90 -5.56 -20.26
N HIS A 177 1.67 -5.42 -19.73
CA HIS A 177 1.40 -5.51 -18.29
C HIS A 177 1.37 -6.96 -17.76
N SER A 178 1.11 -7.97 -18.61
CA SER A 178 1.17 -9.38 -18.19
C SER A 178 2.63 -9.88 -18.11
N VAL A 179 3.54 -9.26 -18.86
CA VAL A 179 4.99 -9.58 -18.94
C VAL A 179 5.87 -8.55 -18.23
N ALA A 180 5.33 -7.79 -17.27
CA ALA A 180 6.15 -6.88 -16.48
C ALA A 180 7.25 -7.64 -15.73
N GLY A 181 8.49 -7.10 -15.77
CA GLY A 181 9.66 -7.66 -15.11
C GLY A 181 9.44 -7.86 -13.60
N SER A 182 10.20 -8.77 -12.99
CA SER A 182 10.03 -9.14 -11.58
C SER A 182 10.16 -7.92 -10.65
N GLY A 183 11.06 -6.99 -10.93
CA GLY A 183 11.23 -5.76 -10.17
C GLY A 183 10.07 -4.78 -10.29
N ALA A 184 9.38 -4.70 -11.43
CA ALA A 184 8.15 -3.90 -11.54
C ALA A 184 7.07 -4.43 -10.57
N ARG A 185 6.92 -5.75 -10.49
CA ARG A 185 6.01 -6.40 -9.52
C ARG A 185 6.45 -6.15 -8.07
N LEU A 186 7.75 -6.15 -7.80
CA LEU A 186 8.27 -5.88 -6.45
C LEU A 186 8.04 -4.42 -6.02
N LEU A 187 8.26 -3.44 -6.90
CA LEU A 187 8.02 -2.03 -6.59
C LEU A 187 6.52 -1.73 -6.43
N THR A 188 5.67 -2.29 -7.28
CA THR A 188 4.21 -2.11 -7.17
C THR A 188 3.65 -2.78 -5.91
N ARG A 189 4.23 -3.93 -5.49
CA ARG A 189 3.91 -4.57 -4.22
C ARG A 189 4.38 -3.77 -3.01
N ALA A 190 5.58 -3.18 -3.05
CA ALA A 190 6.04 -2.25 -2.02
C ALA A 190 5.09 -1.04 -1.91
N PHE A 191 4.70 -0.46 -3.05
CA PHE A 191 3.72 0.63 -3.08
C PHE A 191 2.40 0.23 -2.42
N ALA A 192 1.82 -0.91 -2.82
CA ALA A 192 0.59 -1.43 -2.22
C ALA A 192 0.72 -1.64 -0.70
N SER A 193 1.86 -2.17 -0.25
CA SER A 193 2.09 -2.46 1.16
C SER A 193 2.16 -1.18 2.01
N GLY A 194 2.91 -0.18 1.55
CA GLY A 194 3.00 1.12 2.22
C GLY A 194 1.68 1.90 2.18
N GLU A 195 0.99 1.88 1.04
CA GLU A 195 -0.24 2.65 0.82
C GLU A 195 -1.39 2.12 1.70
N ARG A 196 -1.62 0.81 1.70
CA ARG A 196 -2.70 0.17 2.47
C ARG A 196 -2.55 0.31 3.98
N THR A 197 -1.33 0.46 4.48
CA THR A 197 -1.07 0.71 5.91
C THR A 197 -1.14 2.18 6.30
N GLY A 198 -1.37 3.09 5.35
CA GLY A 198 -1.33 4.53 5.59
C GLY A 198 0.04 5.04 6.05
N ARG A 199 1.13 4.32 5.71
CA ARG A 199 2.50 4.68 6.07
C ARG A 199 3.17 5.59 5.05
N LEU A 200 2.57 5.76 3.87
CA LEU A 200 3.04 6.72 2.86
C LEU A 200 2.61 8.14 3.22
N GLY A 201 3.53 9.09 3.02
CA GLY A 201 3.24 10.51 3.17
C GLY A 201 2.32 11.06 2.08
N ASP A 202 1.85 12.28 2.28
CA ASP A 202 0.90 12.96 1.41
C ASP A 202 1.41 13.14 -0.03
N GLU A 203 2.73 13.20 -0.21
CA GLU A 203 3.37 13.27 -1.52
C GLU A 203 3.04 12.09 -2.43
N TRP A 204 2.67 10.94 -1.87
CA TRP A 204 2.29 9.74 -2.63
C TRP A 204 0.86 9.80 -3.16
N ARG A 205 -0.01 10.64 -2.59
CA ARG A 205 -1.36 10.87 -3.14
C ARG A 205 -1.30 11.48 -4.54
N ALA A 206 -0.35 12.40 -4.75
CA ALA A 206 -0.11 13.01 -6.06
C ALA A 206 0.30 11.99 -7.13
N VAL A 207 0.87 10.84 -6.78
CA VAL A 207 1.21 9.80 -7.76
C VAL A 207 -0.04 9.26 -8.45
N ALA A 208 -1.13 9.03 -7.71
CA ALA A 208 -2.39 8.57 -8.28
C ALA A 208 -3.02 9.59 -9.26
N GLU A 209 -2.71 10.87 -9.05
CA GLU A 209 -3.26 12.00 -9.81
C GLU A 209 -2.41 12.38 -11.03
N THR A 210 -1.09 12.23 -10.94
CA THR A 210 -0.15 12.82 -11.90
C THR A 210 0.73 11.82 -12.65
N ALA A 211 0.78 10.55 -12.22
CA ALA A 211 1.66 9.58 -12.85
C ALA A 211 1.27 9.33 -14.33
N PRO A 212 2.25 8.96 -15.18
CA PRO A 212 1.99 8.54 -16.55
C PRO A 212 1.03 7.34 -16.63
N PRO A 213 0.23 7.18 -17.71
CA PRO A 213 -0.74 6.09 -17.84
C PRO A 213 -0.14 4.70 -17.63
N GLY A 214 1.01 4.41 -18.23
CA GLY A 214 1.67 3.10 -18.07
C GLY A 214 2.11 2.82 -16.63
N VAL A 215 2.43 3.87 -15.86
CA VAL A 215 2.80 3.72 -14.44
C VAL A 215 1.55 3.44 -13.59
N LEU A 216 0.45 4.16 -13.82
CA LEU A 216 -0.82 3.89 -13.15
C LEU A 216 -1.37 2.51 -13.52
N GLY A 217 -1.31 2.14 -14.80
CA GLY A 217 -1.68 0.82 -15.30
C GLY A 217 -0.87 -0.29 -14.62
N ALA A 218 0.45 -0.14 -14.51
CA ALA A 218 1.30 -1.08 -13.78
C ALA A 218 0.94 -1.16 -12.29
N LEU A 219 0.72 -0.03 -11.62
CA LEU A 219 0.35 0.01 -10.19
C LEU A 219 -0.96 -0.74 -9.93
N VAL A 220 -1.96 -0.55 -10.78
CA VAL A 220 -3.28 -1.19 -10.66
C VAL A 220 -3.22 -2.68 -11.02
N SER A 221 -2.41 -3.06 -12.02
CA SER A 221 -2.45 -4.41 -12.59
C SER A 221 -1.50 -5.40 -11.93
N LEU A 222 -0.37 -4.94 -11.37
CA LEU A 222 0.71 -5.81 -10.90
C LEU A 222 0.62 -6.19 -9.42
N ALA A 223 -0.06 -5.38 -8.62
CA ALA A 223 -0.29 -5.65 -7.21
C ALA A 223 -1.66 -5.11 -6.80
N PRO A 224 -2.39 -5.82 -5.94
CA PRO A 224 -3.70 -5.34 -5.48
C PRO A 224 -3.47 -4.10 -4.60
N GLN A 225 -4.09 -2.98 -4.96
CA GLN A 225 -4.00 -1.69 -4.25
C GLN A 225 -5.18 -1.52 -3.28
N SER A 226 -5.21 -0.46 -2.45
CA SER A 226 -6.45 -0.12 -1.73
C SER A 226 -7.57 0.28 -2.70
N GLY A 227 -8.82 0.19 -2.24
CA GLY A 227 -9.97 0.67 -3.01
C GLY A 227 -9.90 2.17 -3.30
N THR A 228 -9.40 2.96 -2.35
CA THR A 228 -9.22 4.41 -2.49
C THR A 228 -8.23 4.73 -3.60
N PHE A 229 -7.05 4.10 -3.58
CA PHE A 229 -6.05 4.30 -4.62
C PHE A 229 -6.57 3.81 -5.97
N LEU A 230 -7.20 2.63 -6.02
CA LEU A 230 -7.77 2.06 -7.24
C LEU A 230 -8.77 3.02 -7.90
N ASN A 231 -9.71 3.57 -7.13
CA ASN A 231 -10.70 4.52 -7.64
C ASN A 231 -10.04 5.82 -8.14
N GLN A 232 -9.07 6.36 -7.39
CA GLN A 232 -8.35 7.56 -7.82
C GLN A 232 -7.56 7.32 -9.11
N ALA A 233 -6.86 6.19 -9.22
CA ALA A 233 -6.13 5.82 -10.43
C ALA A 233 -7.08 5.61 -11.62
N ALA A 234 -8.23 4.98 -11.40
CA ALA A 234 -9.26 4.80 -12.43
C ALA A 234 -9.79 6.15 -12.95
N LEU A 235 -10.09 7.09 -12.05
CA LEU A 235 -10.50 8.46 -12.42
C LEU A 235 -9.44 9.15 -13.27
N THR A 236 -8.18 9.09 -12.84
CA THR A 236 -7.07 9.69 -13.57
C THR A 236 -6.82 9.03 -14.93
N LEU A 237 -7.04 7.73 -15.07
CA LEU A 237 -6.86 7.02 -16.34
C LEU A 237 -8.02 7.26 -17.31
N LEU A 238 -9.26 7.10 -16.85
CA LEU A 238 -10.48 7.15 -17.67
C LEU A 238 -10.96 8.58 -17.93
N GLY A 239 -10.60 9.53 -17.06
CA GLY A 239 -10.92 10.95 -17.23
C GLY A 239 -10.04 11.70 -18.22
N ARG A 240 -9.04 11.04 -18.81
CA ARG A 240 -8.15 11.65 -19.82
C ARG A 240 -8.89 11.90 -21.13
N PRO A 241 -8.46 12.88 -21.94
CA PRO A 241 -9.02 13.12 -23.28
C PRO A 241 -8.91 11.89 -24.19
N ASP A 242 -7.83 11.11 -24.02
CA ASP A 242 -7.57 9.86 -24.72
C ASP A 242 -7.33 8.77 -23.66
N PRO A 243 -8.41 8.15 -23.14
CA PRO A 243 -8.30 7.11 -22.13
C PRO A 243 -7.65 5.85 -22.74
N PRO A 244 -6.95 5.04 -21.93
CA PRO A 244 -6.31 3.83 -22.44
C PRO A 244 -7.35 2.88 -23.03
N HIS A 245 -7.09 2.37 -24.24
CA HIS A 245 -7.94 1.37 -24.89
C HIS A 245 -7.94 0.03 -24.15
N ASP A 246 -6.81 -0.33 -23.54
CA ASP A 246 -6.71 -1.50 -22.69
C ASP A 246 -7.05 -1.14 -21.24
N VAL A 247 -8.20 -1.64 -20.78
CA VAL A 247 -8.69 -1.51 -19.40
C VAL A 247 -8.64 -2.83 -18.64
N HIS A 248 -8.10 -3.90 -19.23
CA HIS A 248 -8.19 -5.26 -18.69
C HIS A 248 -7.62 -5.38 -17.28
N GLY A 249 -6.45 -4.77 -17.06
CA GLY A 249 -5.81 -4.75 -15.74
C GLY A 249 -6.62 -4.00 -14.69
N LEU A 250 -7.30 -2.92 -15.08
CA LEU A 250 -8.19 -2.16 -14.20
C LEU A 250 -9.45 -2.96 -13.85
N VAL A 251 -10.06 -3.62 -14.83
CA VAL A 251 -11.22 -4.50 -14.62
C VAL A 251 -10.88 -5.67 -13.71
N THR A 252 -9.72 -6.30 -13.92
CA THR A 252 -9.23 -7.39 -13.06
C THR A 252 -9.00 -6.91 -11.62
N ALA A 253 -8.44 -5.72 -11.43
CA ALA A 253 -8.28 -5.12 -10.12
C ALA A 253 -9.62 -4.85 -9.42
N TYR A 254 -10.64 -4.45 -10.18
CA TYR A 254 -12.00 -4.27 -9.68
C TYR A 254 -12.71 -5.58 -9.33
N ALA A 255 -12.52 -6.64 -10.12
CA ALA A 255 -13.01 -7.98 -9.77
C ALA A 255 -12.45 -8.45 -8.42
N ALA A 256 -11.18 -8.14 -8.14
CA ALA A 256 -10.55 -8.44 -6.85
C ALA A 256 -10.97 -7.51 -5.70
N ASN A 257 -11.67 -6.40 -5.99
CA ASN A 257 -12.18 -5.47 -5.00
C ASN A 257 -13.61 -4.97 -5.34
N PRO A 258 -14.63 -5.84 -5.17
CA PRO A 258 -16.00 -5.55 -5.61
C PRO A 258 -16.61 -4.31 -4.95
N LEU A 259 -16.25 -4.01 -3.70
CA LEU A 259 -16.72 -2.82 -2.99
C LEU A 259 -16.18 -1.54 -3.61
N ALA A 260 -14.88 -1.50 -3.94
CA ALA A 260 -14.30 -0.34 -4.63
C ALA A 260 -14.96 -0.12 -5.99
N PHE A 261 -15.26 -1.20 -6.72
CA PHE A 261 -15.94 -1.09 -8.00
C PHE A 261 -17.38 -0.59 -7.83
N GLN A 262 -18.13 -1.10 -6.84
CA GLN A 262 -19.47 -0.61 -6.53
C GLN A 262 -19.46 0.89 -6.19
N GLN A 263 -18.49 1.35 -5.41
CA GLN A 263 -18.30 2.77 -5.11
C GLN A 263 -18.03 3.58 -6.38
N PHE A 264 -17.09 3.12 -7.21
CA PHE A 264 -16.74 3.78 -8.46
C PHE A 264 -17.95 3.94 -9.39
N LEU A 265 -18.70 2.86 -9.60
CA LEU A 265 -19.92 2.84 -10.41
C LEU A 265 -21.00 3.80 -9.88
N ALA A 266 -21.13 3.91 -8.56
CA ALA A 266 -22.13 4.77 -7.94
C ALA A 266 -21.77 6.26 -7.99
N GLU A 267 -20.48 6.60 -7.88
CA GLU A 267 -20.02 7.97 -7.65
C GLU A 267 -19.47 8.66 -8.91
N HIS A 268 -19.07 7.88 -9.92
CA HIS A 268 -18.37 8.40 -11.11
C HIS A 268 -19.03 7.92 -12.41
N PRO A 269 -20.25 8.38 -12.72
CA PRO A 269 -21.06 7.86 -13.83
C PRO A 269 -20.40 8.07 -15.20
N ARG A 270 -19.66 9.16 -15.39
CA ARG A 270 -18.98 9.46 -16.67
C ARG A 270 -17.85 8.47 -16.93
N GLU A 271 -16.93 8.32 -15.99
CA GLU A 271 -15.78 7.43 -16.12
C GLU A 271 -16.23 5.96 -16.11
N SER A 272 -17.31 5.65 -15.38
CA SER A 272 -17.99 4.35 -15.47
C SER A 272 -18.50 4.06 -16.87
N ALA A 273 -19.13 5.02 -17.55
CA ALA A 273 -19.56 4.84 -18.93
C ALA A 273 -18.37 4.58 -19.87
N THR A 274 -17.25 5.29 -19.70
CA THR A 274 -16.01 5.04 -20.45
C THR A 274 -15.50 3.61 -20.23
N LEU A 275 -15.45 3.14 -18.97
CA LEU A 275 -15.00 1.80 -18.64
C LEU A 275 -15.93 0.71 -19.22
N LEU A 276 -17.25 0.92 -19.15
CA LEU A 276 -18.24 0.00 -19.69
C LEU A 276 -18.17 -0.06 -21.23
N ALA A 277 -17.96 1.08 -21.89
CA ALA A 277 -17.85 1.18 -23.34
C ALA A 277 -16.58 0.53 -23.90
N ALA A 278 -15.53 0.37 -23.08
CA ALA A 278 -14.32 -0.35 -23.48
C ALA A 278 -14.58 -1.85 -23.76
N GLY A 279 -15.67 -2.42 -23.23
CA GLY A 279 -16.16 -3.73 -23.62
C GLY A 279 -15.24 -4.90 -23.23
N ASP A 280 -14.46 -4.77 -22.16
CA ASP A 280 -13.57 -5.83 -21.69
C ASP A 280 -14.38 -7.09 -21.27
N PRO A 281 -14.02 -8.30 -21.73
CA PRO A 281 -14.75 -9.52 -21.39
C PRO A 281 -14.81 -9.83 -19.88
N ALA A 282 -13.81 -9.45 -19.09
CA ALA A 282 -13.79 -9.67 -17.64
C ALA A 282 -14.72 -8.72 -16.87
N LEU A 283 -15.28 -7.72 -17.56
CA LEU A 283 -16.15 -6.71 -16.96
C LEU A 283 -17.44 -7.31 -16.40
N GLN A 284 -17.97 -8.34 -17.05
CA GLN A 284 -19.21 -8.98 -16.59
C GLN A 284 -19.04 -9.61 -15.21
N GLU A 285 -17.94 -10.35 -15.00
CA GLU A 285 -17.64 -10.96 -13.70
C GLU A 285 -17.42 -9.89 -12.62
N ALA A 286 -16.68 -8.82 -12.94
CA ALA A 286 -16.48 -7.70 -12.03
C ALA A 286 -17.80 -7.00 -11.65
N LEU A 287 -18.71 -6.81 -12.62
CA LEU A 287 -20.03 -6.20 -12.41
C LEU A 287 -20.92 -7.08 -11.54
N ASP A 288 -20.98 -8.39 -11.83
CA ASP A 288 -21.79 -9.33 -11.06
C ASP A 288 -21.32 -9.37 -9.60
N ALA A 289 -20.01 -9.40 -9.38
CA ALA A 289 -19.43 -9.33 -8.04
C ALA A 289 -19.74 -7.98 -7.36
N ALA A 290 -19.58 -6.84 -8.03
CA ALA A 290 -19.81 -5.52 -7.43
C ALA A 290 -21.28 -5.24 -7.10
N LEU A 291 -22.21 -5.89 -7.81
CA LEU A 291 -23.65 -5.68 -7.66
C LEU A 291 -24.32 -6.76 -6.79
N GLU A 292 -23.54 -7.71 -6.26
CA GLU A 292 -24.02 -8.74 -5.35
C GLU A 292 -24.58 -8.13 -4.05
N PRO A 293 -25.73 -8.64 -3.52
CA PRO A 293 -26.21 -8.26 -2.20
C PRO A 293 -25.17 -8.50 -1.10
N GLY A 294 -24.91 -7.49 -0.27
CA GLY A 294 -24.02 -7.60 0.90
C GLY A 294 -22.58 -7.13 0.68
N VAL A 295 -22.18 -6.80 -0.55
CA VAL A 295 -20.84 -6.24 -0.84
C VAL A 295 -20.65 -4.84 -0.26
N GLY A 296 -21.68 -4.01 -0.34
CA GLY A 296 -21.70 -2.67 0.22
C GLY A 296 -23.10 -2.29 0.70
N ALA A 297 -23.27 -1.03 1.14
CA ALA A 297 -24.56 -0.55 1.60
C ALA A 297 -25.60 -0.61 0.47
N GLU A 298 -26.85 -0.98 0.79
CA GLU A 298 -27.90 -1.17 -0.23
C GLU A 298 -28.14 0.08 -1.09
N GLY A 299 -28.06 1.27 -0.49
CA GLY A 299 -28.19 2.53 -1.20
C GLY A 299 -27.05 2.79 -2.19
N LEU A 300 -25.83 2.32 -1.89
CA LEU A 300 -24.70 2.42 -2.81
C LEU A 300 -24.89 1.50 -4.01
N ARG A 301 -25.26 0.24 -3.76
CA ARG A 301 -25.62 -0.73 -4.80
C ARG A 301 -26.72 -0.21 -5.73
N ALA A 302 -27.77 0.37 -5.17
CA ALA A 302 -28.88 0.90 -5.96
C ALA A 302 -28.43 2.03 -6.91
N ARG A 303 -27.54 2.92 -6.46
CA ARG A 303 -26.94 3.97 -7.31
C ARG A 303 -26.03 3.39 -8.39
N ALA A 304 -25.15 2.44 -8.03
CA ALA A 304 -24.30 1.74 -8.99
C ALA A 304 -25.13 1.08 -10.10
N TRP A 305 -26.19 0.35 -9.72
CA TRP A 305 -27.10 -0.32 -10.65
C TRP A 305 -27.84 0.67 -11.58
N ALA A 306 -28.24 1.83 -11.06
CA ALA A 306 -28.88 2.87 -11.86
C ALA A 306 -27.93 3.41 -12.95
N ASN A 307 -26.66 3.67 -12.60
CA ASN A 307 -25.66 4.17 -13.53
C ASN A 307 -25.30 3.12 -14.61
N VAL A 308 -25.12 1.85 -14.22
CA VAL A 308 -24.83 0.76 -15.19
C VAL A 308 -25.94 0.63 -16.24
N ARG A 309 -27.21 0.69 -15.81
CA ARG A 309 -28.36 0.66 -16.74
C ARG A 309 -28.46 1.90 -17.62
N GLY A 310 -28.12 3.07 -17.09
CA GLY A 310 -28.09 4.32 -17.85
C GLY A 310 -27.05 4.29 -18.98
N SER A 311 -25.91 3.62 -18.77
CA SER A 311 -24.82 3.52 -19.74
C SER A 311 -25.00 2.43 -20.80
N SER A 312 -25.90 1.46 -20.59
CA SER A 312 -26.16 0.34 -21.50
C SER A 312 -27.34 0.57 -22.46
N GLY A 313 -28.03 1.71 -22.33
CA GLY A 313 -29.18 2.09 -23.16
C GLY A 313 -28.94 3.30 -24.08
N GLY A 314 -27.68 3.66 -24.35
CA GLY A 314 -27.26 4.76 -25.23
C GLY A 314 -26.76 4.29 -26.58
#